data_AF-A0A355R774-F1
#
_entry.id   AF-A0A355R774-F1
#
_cell.length_a   1.000
_cell.length_b   1.000
_cell.length_c   1.000
_cell.angle_alpha   90.00
_cell.angle_beta   90.00
_cell.angle_gamma   90.00
#
_symmetry.space_group_name_H-M   'P 1'
#
loop_
_entity.id
_entity.type
_entity.pdbx_description
1 polymer ?
#
loop_
_entity_poly.entity_id
_entity_poly.type
_entity_poly.pdbx_seq_one_letter_code
_entity_poly.pdbx_strand_id
1 'polypeptide(L)'
;NSHVAILARAMGIPTVMGLVDLPYSKVDGIELIVDGYKGEVFTNPSEVLRKQYSEVVEEERQLAQGLDALRELPCVTPDGHRMPLWVNTGLLADVARAQQRGA
;
A
#
# COMPACT_ATOMS: atom_id res chain seq x y z
N ASN A 1 -6.46 7.11 -15.11
CA ASN A 1 -5.60 7.63 -14.02
C ASN A 1 -6.35 8.68 -13.22
N SER A 2 -7.16 8.24 -12.25
CA SER A 2 -7.91 9.15 -11.37
C SER A 2 -6.96 9.79 -10.35
N HIS A 3 -7.12 11.08 -10.08
CA HIS A 3 -6.40 11.79 -9.01
C HIS A 3 -6.57 11.10 -7.65
N VAL A 4 -7.71 10.44 -7.43
CA VAL A 4 -8.03 9.72 -6.20
C VAL A 4 -7.13 8.51 -5.97
N ALA A 5 -6.77 7.76 -7.02
CA ALA A 5 -5.90 6.59 -6.87
C ALA A 5 -4.45 6.98 -6.52
N ILE A 6 -3.97 8.10 -7.04
CA ILE A 6 -2.65 8.64 -6.68
C ILE A 6 -2.65 9.05 -5.20
N LEU A 7 -3.70 9.76 -4.77
CA LEU A 7 -3.83 10.19 -3.38
C LEU A 7 -3.94 9.00 -2.42
N ALA A 8 -4.75 8.00 -2.74
CA ALA A 8 -4.93 6.83 -1.88
C ALA A 8 -3.65 6.00 -1.77
N ARG A 9 -2.89 5.88 -2.87
CA ARG A 9 -1.54 5.29 -2.86
C ARG A 9 -0.57 6.09 -1.99
N ALA A 10 -0.60 7.42 -2.07
CA ALA A 10 0.23 8.28 -1.21
C ALA A 10 -0.14 8.17 0.27
N MET A 11 -1.41 7.88 0.58
CA MET A 11 -1.88 7.62 1.95
C MET A 11 -1.59 6.19 2.45
N GLY A 12 -1.12 5.29 1.59
CA GLY A 12 -0.91 3.88 1.93
C GLY A 12 -2.21 3.10 2.15
N ILE A 13 -3.31 3.55 1.54
CA ILE A 13 -4.62 2.91 1.67
C ILE A 13 -4.83 1.98 0.46
N PRO A 14 -5.06 0.67 0.65
CA PRO A 14 -5.37 -0.24 -0.45
C PRO A 14 -6.67 0.21 -1.12
N THR A 15 -6.62 0.37 -2.45
CA THR A 15 -7.72 0.97 -3.21
C THR A 15 -7.94 0.21 -4.51
N VAL A 16 -9.20 -0.16 -4.75
CA VAL A 16 -9.67 -0.74 -6.01
C VAL A 16 -10.67 0.22 -6.63
N MET A 17 -10.54 0.51 -7.92
CA MET A 17 -11.46 1.40 -8.64
C MET A 17 -12.19 0.64 -9.74
N GLY A 18 -13.42 1.09 -10.07
CA GLY A 18 -14.20 0.52 -11.16
C GLY A 18 -14.96 -0.76 -10.78
N LEU A 19 -15.27 -0.96 -9.50
CA LEU A 19 -16.19 -2.02 -9.08
C LEU A 19 -17.61 -1.66 -9.55
N VAL A 20 -18.05 -2.32 -10.63
CA VAL A 20 -19.39 -2.07 -11.22
C VAL A 20 -20.49 -2.79 -10.45
N ASP A 21 -20.16 -3.96 -9.88
CA ASP A 21 -21.14 -4.91 -9.35
C ASP A 21 -21.10 -5.08 -7.83
N LEU A 22 -20.53 -4.13 -7.07
CA LEU A 22 -20.55 -4.18 -5.60
C LEU A 22 -21.88 -3.60 -5.08
N PRO A 23 -22.81 -4.41 -4.55
CA PRO A 23 -24.08 -3.89 -4.06
C PRO A 23 -23.87 -3.13 -2.75
N TYR A 24 -23.78 -1.80 -2.81
CA TYR A 24 -23.57 -0.90 -1.66
C TYR A 24 -24.47 -1.22 -0.45
N SER A 25 -25.72 -1.63 -0.70
CA SER A 25 -26.69 -2.00 0.33
C SER A 25 -26.34 -3.27 1.11
N LYS A 26 -25.40 -4.10 0.62
CA LYS A 26 -24.95 -5.33 1.30
C LYS A 26 -23.56 -5.20 1.92
N VAL A 27 -22.90 -4.05 1.77
CA VAL A 27 -21.53 -3.82 2.26
C VAL A 27 -21.53 -3.38 3.72
N ASP A 28 -22.63 -2.77 4.19
CA ASP A 28 -22.74 -2.31 5.56
C ASP A 28 -22.80 -3.50 6.54
N GLY A 29 -21.92 -3.48 7.54
CA GLY A 29 -21.85 -4.50 8.58
C GLY A 29 -21.24 -5.85 8.18
N ILE A 30 -20.69 -6.01 6.97
CA ILE A 30 -20.02 -7.25 6.56
C ILE A 30 -18.49 -7.10 6.51
N GLU A 31 -17.77 -8.18 6.81
CA GLU A 31 -16.33 -8.23 6.60
C GLU A 31 -16.00 -8.26 5.10
N LEU A 32 -14.98 -7.49 4.73
CA LEU A 32 -14.49 -7.35 3.36
C LEU A 32 -12.98 -7.41 3.33
N ILE A 33 -12.44 -8.01 2.27
CA ILE A 33 -11.01 -7.96 1.95
C ILE A 33 -10.87 -7.18 0.64
N VAL A 34 -9.98 -6.18 0.64
CA VAL A 34 -9.68 -5.35 -0.53
C VAL A 34 -8.27 -5.67 -1.01
N ASP A 35 -8.17 -6.31 -2.17
CA ASP A 35 -6.90 -6.64 -2.82
C ASP A 35 -6.58 -5.59 -3.90
N GLY A 36 -5.76 -4.60 -3.52
CA GLY A 36 -5.30 -3.55 -4.42
C GLY A 36 -4.29 -4.01 -5.48
N TYR A 37 -3.70 -5.21 -5.36
CA TYR A 37 -2.75 -5.75 -6.33
C TYR A 37 -3.46 -6.39 -7.51
N LYS A 38 -4.48 -7.20 -7.23
CA LYS A 38 -5.30 -7.86 -8.26
C LYS A 38 -6.49 -7.01 -8.70
N GLY A 39 -6.85 -6.00 -7.93
CA GLY A 39 -8.06 -5.21 -8.17
C GLY A 39 -9.33 -5.95 -7.78
N GLU A 40 -9.26 -6.83 -6.79
CA GLU A 40 -10.36 -7.72 -6.37
C GLU A 40 -10.89 -7.31 -4.99
N VAL A 41 -12.19 -7.56 -4.75
CA VAL A 41 -12.82 -7.38 -3.45
C VAL A 41 -13.59 -8.63 -3.09
N PHE A 42 -13.34 -9.17 -1.90
CA PHE A 42 -14.02 -10.34 -1.37
C PHE A 42 -15.00 -9.91 -0.29
N THR A 43 -16.28 -10.25 -0.48
CA THR A 43 -17.35 -10.06 0.51
C THR A 43 -17.54 -11.34 1.32
N ASN A 44 -17.74 -11.22 2.64
CA ASN A 44 -17.96 -12.36 3.53
C ASN A 44 -16.92 -13.49 3.33
N PRO A 45 -15.61 -13.20 3.49
CA PRO A 45 -14.55 -14.16 3.23
C PRO A 45 -14.67 -15.37 4.16
N SER A 46 -14.30 -16.56 3.66
CA SER A 46 -14.20 -17.75 4.51
C SER A 46 -13.05 -17.59 5.50
N GLU A 47 -13.07 -18.34 6.61
CA GLU A 47 -11.97 -18.31 7.59
C GLU A 47 -10.61 -18.66 6.97
N VAL A 48 -10.61 -19.58 5.99
CA VAL A 48 -9.40 -19.95 5.25
C VAL A 48 -8.86 -18.76 4.47
N LEU A 49 -9.72 -18.06 3.72
CA LEU A 49 -9.34 -16.89 2.95
C LEU A 49 -8.86 -15.76 3.86
N ARG A 50 -9.54 -15.55 5.00
CA ARG A 50 -9.16 -14.56 6.00
C ARG A 50 -7.78 -14.84 6.58
N LYS A 51 -7.47 -16.11 6.89
CA LYS A 51 -6.16 -16.50 7.41
C LYS A 51 -5.06 -16.28 6.37
N GLN A 52 -5.28 -16.70 5.12
CA GLN A 52 -4.32 -16.50 4.03
C GLN A 52 -4.01 -15.02 3.82
N TYR A 53 -5.02 -14.16 3.74
CA TYR A 53 -4.79 -12.72 3.56
C TYR A 53 -4.19 -12.06 4.81
N SER A 54 -4.48 -12.58 6.01
CA SER A 54 -3.83 -12.09 7.24
C SER A 54 -2.33 -12.40 7.24
N GLU A 55 -1.92 -13.58 6.75
CA GLU A 55 -0.51 -13.94 6.58
C GLU A 55 0.17 -13.02 5.57
N VAL A 56 -0.46 -12.75 4.42
CA VAL A 56 0.06 -11.80 3.42
C VAL A 56 0.25 -10.39 4.00
N VAL A 57 -0.72 -9.90 4.77
CA VAL A 57 -0.63 -8.57 5.41
C VAL A 57 0.53 -8.53 6.42
N GLU A 58 0.75 -9.61 7.16
CA GLU A 58 1.85 -9.69 8.12
C GLU A 58 3.21 -9.77 7.43
N GLU A 59 3.34 -10.51 6.32
CA GLU A 59 4.55 -10.52 5.49
C GLU A 59 4.87 -9.13 4.94
N GLU A 60 3.87 -8.41 4.43
CA GLU A 60 4.06 -7.03 3.97
C GLU A 60 4.50 -6.10 5.11
N ARG A 61 3.94 -6.29 6.30
CA ARG A 61 4.31 -5.51 7.48
C ARG A 61 5.76 -5.76 7.89
N GLN A 62 6.20 -7.02 7.87
CA GLN A 62 7.59 -7.38 8.17
C GLN A 62 8.54 -6.84 7.11
N LEU A 63 8.17 -6.90 5.84
CA LEU A 63 8.95 -6.30 4.75
C LEU A 63 9.06 -4.79 4.93
N ALA A 64 7.96 -4.09 5.24
CA ALA A 64 7.96 -2.66 5.50
C ALA A 64 8.86 -2.28 6.69
N GLN A 65 8.83 -3.07 7.77
CA GLN A 65 9.75 -2.88 8.91
C GLN A 65 11.22 -3.12 8.55
N GLY A 66 11.50 -4.10 7.70
CA GLY A 66 12.85 -4.33 7.18
C GLY A 66 13.35 -3.17 6.31
N LEU A 67 12.46 -2.56 5.52
CA LEU A 67 12.75 -1.39 4.71
C LEU A 67 12.97 -0.13 5.56
N ASP A 68 12.31 0.01 6.71
CA ASP A 68 12.55 1.13 7.64
C ASP A 68 14.01 1.18 8.11
N ALA A 69 14.68 0.03 8.26
CA ALA A 69 16.11 -0.02 8.59
C ALA A 69 17.02 0.49 7.44
N LEU A 70 16.53 0.43 6.19
CA LEU A 70 17.24 0.94 5.02
C LEU A 70 17.09 2.46 4.84
N ARG A 71 16.17 3.08 5.59
CA ARG A 71 15.85 4.51 5.49
C ARG A 71 17.07 5.41 5.69
N GLU A 72 17.97 5.02 6.59
CA GLU A 72 19.14 5.82 6.96
C GLU A 72 20.39 5.46 6.15
N LEU A 73 20.31 4.43 5.30
CA LEU A 73 21.43 4.00 4.48
C LEU A 73 21.58 4.91 3.24
N PRO A 74 22.82 5.27 2.87
CA PRO A 74 23.06 6.01 1.65
C PRO A 74 22.71 5.13 0.45
N CYS A 75 21.97 5.69 -0.51
CA CYS A 75 21.64 5.00 -1.75
C CYS A 75 22.89 4.90 -2.64
N VAL A 76 23.63 3.79 -2.46
CA VAL A 76 24.89 3.48 -3.15
C VAL A 76 24.78 2.06 -3.70
N THR A 77 25.12 1.89 -4.98
CA THR A 77 25.16 0.55 -5.59
C THR A 77 26.30 -0.29 -4.98
N PRO A 78 26.26 -1.63 -5.10
CA PRO A 78 27.36 -2.49 -4.65
C PRO A 78 28.73 -2.10 -5.24
N ASP A 79 28.75 -1.47 -6.41
CA ASP A 79 29.94 -1.00 -7.11
C ASP A 79 30.38 0.43 -6.71
N GLY A 80 29.73 1.03 -5.69
CA GLY A 80 30.14 2.31 -5.10
C GLY A 80 29.55 3.57 -5.76
N HIS A 81 28.61 3.44 -6.69
CA HIS A 81 27.97 4.60 -7.32
C HIS A 81 26.80 5.12 -6.50
N ARG A 82 26.85 6.41 -6.09
CA ARG A 82 25.78 7.06 -5.34
C ARG A 82 24.69 7.57 -6.29
N MET A 83 23.43 7.23 -5.99
CA MET A 83 22.26 7.71 -6.73
C MET A 83 21.31 8.44 -5.79
N PRO A 84 20.81 9.65 -6.13
CA PRO A 84 19.82 10.33 -5.30
C PRO A 84 18.44 9.67 -5.48
N LEU A 85 17.78 9.36 -4.36
CA LEU A 85 16.38 8.93 -4.34
C LEU A 85 15.49 10.17 -4.19
N TRP A 86 14.48 10.32 -5.04
CA TRP A 86 13.54 11.43 -5.01
C TRP A 86 12.12 10.91 -4.81
N VAL A 87 11.29 11.66 -4.07
CA VAL A 87 9.86 11.37 -3.97
C VAL A 87 9.07 12.30 -4.88
N ASN A 88 8.15 11.70 -5.63
CA ASN A 88 7.16 12.44 -6.40
C ASN A 88 6.05 12.90 -5.44
N THR A 89 6.06 14.17 -5.04
CA THR A 89 5.10 14.78 -4.11
C THR A 89 4.44 16.01 -4.73
N GLY A 90 3.10 16.08 -4.65
CA GLY A 90 2.29 17.23 -5.08
C GLY A 90 1.59 17.99 -3.95
N LEU A 91 1.67 17.48 -2.71
CA LEU A 91 1.14 18.12 -1.49
C LEU A 91 2.21 18.13 -0.40
N LEU A 92 2.28 19.21 0.38
CA LEU A 92 3.19 19.35 1.53
C LEU A 92 3.07 18.20 2.55
N ALA A 93 1.87 17.60 2.68
CA ALA A 93 1.65 16.45 3.56
C ALA A 93 2.42 15.19 3.14
N ASP A 94 2.79 15.07 1.86
CA ASP A 94 3.54 13.92 1.35
C ASP A 94 5.04 14.03 1.62
N VAL A 95 5.56 15.23 1.88
CA VAL A 95 6.97 15.46 2.23
C VAL A 95 7.33 14.83 3.57
N ALA A 96 6.45 14.95 4.58
CA ALA A 96 6.66 14.33 5.89
C ALA A 96 6.71 12.79 5.81
N ARG A 97 5.89 12.19 4.94
CA ARG A 97 5.91 10.74 4.67
C ARG A 97 7.08 10.29 3.81
N ALA A 98 7.52 11.13 2.87
CA ALA A 98 8.70 10.89 2.05
C ALA A 98 9.96 10.73 2.92
N GLN A 99 10.14 11.65 3.88
CA GLN A 99 11.22 11.58 4.86
C GLN A 99 11.13 10.35 5.76
N GLN A 100 9.91 9.96 6.15
CA GLN A 100 9.69 8.72 6.90
C GLN A 100 10.03 7.45 6.09
N ARG A 101 10.09 7.54 4.76
CA ARG A 101 10.42 6.42 3.85
C ARG A 101 11.80 6.53 3.19
N GLY A 102 12.63 7.49 3.58
CA GLY A 102 14.06 7.55 3.23
C GLY A 102 14.41 8.38 2.00
N ALA A 103 13.51 9.29 1.59
CA ALA A 103 13.78 10.30 0.58
C ALA A 103 14.07 11.68 1.19
#